data_AF-A0A958P780-F1
#
_entry.id   AF-A0A958P780-F1
#
_cell.length_a   1.000
_cell.length_b   1.000
_cell.length_c   1.000
_cell.angle_alpha   90.00
_cell.angle_beta   90.00
_cell.angle_gamma   90.00
#
_symmetry.space_group_name_H-M   'P 1'
#
loop_
_entity.id
_entity.type
_entity.pdbx_description
1 polymer ?
#
loop_
_entity_poly.entity_id
_entity_poly.type
_entity_poly.pdbx_seq_one_letter_code
_entity_poly.pdbx_strand_id
1 'polypeptide(L)'
;MPRFIILLFLICFTNVCLADNLNLESDSIPSKIRKMEYGDFMAKFSINDTSATIIHIFFDKRNNTAKGQMSFLPITVGIYFIFPQLGVGLTCVSLPLFINGSVLLIKYRKKKLYKVLDEYQNTRQLPKWVRKKAEKSLYNEQFDYE
;
A
#
# COMPACT_ATOMS: atom_id res chain seq x y z
N MET A 1 -11.14 26.92 23.62
CA MET A 1 -11.20 25.45 23.58
C MET A 1 -10.71 24.79 22.27
N PRO A 2 -10.93 25.30 21.03
CA PRO A 2 -10.51 24.57 19.82
C PRO A 2 -8.98 24.49 19.62
N ARG A 3 -8.21 25.44 20.18
CA ARG A 3 -6.74 25.46 20.08
C ARG A 3 -6.07 24.25 20.75
N PHE A 4 -6.63 23.72 21.84
CA PHE A 4 -6.07 22.56 22.53
C PHE A 4 -6.34 21.24 21.78
N ILE A 5 -7.49 21.14 21.10
CA ILE A 5 -7.84 19.95 20.31
C ILE A 5 -6.92 19.82 19.09
N ILE A 6 -6.62 20.94 18.41
CA ILE A 6 -5.69 20.96 17.27
C ILE A 6 -4.28 20.57 17.71
N LEU A 7 -3.83 21.05 18.88
CA LEU A 7 -2.50 20.78 19.41
C LEU A 7 -2.34 19.32 19.85
N LEU A 8 -3.40 18.73 20.42
CA LEU A 8 -3.44 17.31 20.80
C LEU A 8 -3.46 16.39 19.56
N PHE A 9 -4.17 16.79 18.50
CA PHE A 9 -4.16 16.06 17.22
C PHE A 9 -2.78 16.11 16.54
N LEU A 10 -2.11 17.27 16.55
CA LEU A 10 -0.74 17.44 16.04
C LEU A 10 0.28 16.59 16.80
N ILE A 11 0.23 16.57 18.13
CA ILE A 11 1.12 15.75 18.97
C ILE A 11 0.87 14.25 18.72
N CYS A 12 -0.38 13.84 18.53
CA CYS A 12 -0.70 12.45 18.23
C CYS A 12 -0.16 12.05 16.84
N PHE A 13 -0.31 12.92 15.84
CA PHE A 13 0.18 12.68 14.48
C PHE A 13 1.72 12.58 14.42
N THR A 14 2.45 13.42 15.15
CA THR A 14 3.92 13.38 15.17
C THR A 14 4.45 12.10 15.82
N ASN A 15 3.81 11.63 16.89
CA ASN A 15 4.22 10.39 17.56
C ASN A 15 3.94 9.14 16.70
N VAL A 16 2.81 9.11 15.97
CA VAL A 16 2.48 8.03 15.03
C VAL A 16 3.46 8.01 13.85
N CYS A 17 3.84 9.18 13.30
CA CYS A 17 4.83 9.25 12.22
C CYS A 17 6.26 8.89 12.67
N LEU A 18 6.64 9.13 13.93
CA LEU A 18 7.97 8.75 14.45
C LEU A 18 8.08 7.23 14.72
N ALA A 19 7.00 6.58 15.18
CA ALA A 19 7.01 5.15 15.50
C ALA A 19 7.28 4.25 14.27
N ASP A 20 6.87 4.69 13.07
CA ASP A 20 7.09 3.94 11.81
C ASP A 20 8.56 3.97 11.35
N ASN A 21 9.34 4.99 11.74
CA ASN A 21 10.75 5.09 11.38
C ASN A 21 11.66 4.16 12.19
N LEU A 22 11.19 3.68 13.36
CA LEU A 22 11.98 2.86 14.29
C LEU A 22 11.96 1.35 13.99
N ASN A 23 11.10 0.89 13.07
CA ASN A 23 11.08 -0.50 12.59
C ASN A 23 11.76 -0.68 11.22
N LEU A 24 12.77 0.14 10.93
CA LEU A 24 13.72 -0.11 9.84
C LEU A 24 14.68 -1.22 10.28
N GLU A 25 14.15 -2.44 10.36
CA GLU A 25 14.96 -3.64 10.32
C GLU A 25 15.90 -3.50 9.11
N SER A 26 17.20 -3.56 9.43
CA SER A 26 18.33 -3.53 8.51
C SER A 26 18.32 -4.79 7.65
N ASP A 27 17.28 -4.91 6.82
CA ASP A 27 17.15 -5.94 5.82
C ASP A 27 18.18 -5.64 4.74
N SER A 28 19.09 -6.59 4.54
CA SER A 28 20.10 -6.72 3.48
C SER A 28 19.56 -6.67 2.04
N ILE A 29 18.32 -6.22 1.85
CA ILE A 29 17.70 -6.03 0.54
C ILE A 29 18.36 -4.82 -0.12
N PRO A 30 18.97 -4.98 -1.31
CA PRO A 30 19.77 -3.94 -1.92
C PRO A 30 18.92 -2.68 -2.11
N SER A 31 19.49 -1.51 -1.78
CA SER A 31 18.87 -0.19 -1.95
C SER A 31 18.30 0.01 -3.37
N LYS A 32 18.88 -0.68 -4.35
CA LYS A 32 18.43 -0.78 -5.75
C LYS A 32 16.97 -1.22 -5.89
N ILE A 33 16.47 -2.14 -5.05
CA ILE A 33 15.09 -2.69 -5.14
C ILE A 33 14.04 -1.64 -4.78
N ARG A 34 14.39 -0.68 -3.92
CA ARG A 34 13.48 0.44 -3.60
C ARG A 34 13.22 1.31 -4.84
N LYS A 35 14.24 1.47 -5.69
CA LYS A 35 14.21 2.29 -6.91
C LYS A 35 13.56 1.57 -8.09
N MET A 36 13.63 0.24 -8.15
CA MET A 36 13.05 -0.55 -9.26
C MET A 36 11.58 -0.23 -9.52
N GLU A 37 11.24 -0.01 -10.77
CA GLU A 37 9.88 0.28 -11.24
C GLU A 37 9.15 -0.99 -11.69
N TYR A 38 7.87 -0.87 -12.06
CA TYR A 38 7.06 -1.99 -12.51
C TYR A 38 7.73 -2.75 -13.67
N GLY A 39 8.24 -2.01 -14.66
CA GLY A 39 8.96 -2.60 -15.81
C GLY A 39 10.19 -3.40 -15.40
N ASP A 40 10.98 -2.92 -14.42
CA ASP A 40 12.15 -3.64 -13.92
C ASP A 40 11.76 -4.96 -13.23
N PHE A 41 10.67 -4.95 -12.46
CA PHE A 41 10.16 -6.14 -11.80
C PHE A 41 9.63 -7.16 -12.80
N MET A 42 8.90 -6.69 -13.82
CA MET A 42 8.42 -7.55 -14.90
C MET A 42 9.60 -8.18 -15.67
N ALA A 43 10.56 -7.37 -16.10
CA ALA A 43 11.71 -7.86 -16.88
C ALA A 43 12.55 -8.89 -16.11
N LYS A 44 12.68 -8.76 -14.79
CA LYS A 44 13.55 -9.61 -13.97
C LYS A 44 12.85 -10.81 -13.33
N PHE A 45 11.57 -10.69 -12.97
CA PHE A 45 10.89 -11.68 -12.13
C PHE A 45 9.63 -12.30 -12.76
N SER A 46 9.17 -11.80 -13.92
CA SER A 46 8.00 -12.34 -14.63
C SER A 46 8.37 -13.60 -15.43
N ILE A 47 8.68 -14.70 -14.74
CA ILE A 47 8.99 -15.99 -15.39
C ILE A 47 7.73 -16.66 -15.96
N ASN A 48 6.57 -16.41 -15.34
CA ASN A 48 5.28 -16.97 -15.75
C ASN A 48 4.12 -16.01 -15.42
N ASP A 49 2.94 -16.34 -15.93
CA ASP A 49 1.71 -15.54 -15.75
C ASP A 49 1.36 -15.34 -14.26
N THR A 50 1.66 -16.33 -13.41
CA THR A 50 1.45 -16.22 -11.96
C THR A 50 2.34 -15.14 -11.34
N SER A 51 3.64 -15.14 -11.66
CA SER A 51 4.59 -14.13 -11.18
C SER A 51 4.28 -12.74 -11.72
N ALA A 52 3.88 -12.64 -12.99
CA ALA A 52 3.37 -11.42 -13.61
C ALA A 52 2.16 -10.86 -12.85
N THR A 53 1.19 -11.73 -12.57
CA THR A 53 -0.03 -11.38 -11.83
C THR A 53 0.28 -10.91 -10.42
N ILE A 54 1.25 -11.53 -9.73
CA ILE A 54 1.66 -11.09 -8.39
C ILE A 54 2.30 -9.71 -8.45
N ILE A 55 3.18 -9.45 -9.41
CA ILE A 55 3.77 -8.12 -9.62
C ILE A 55 2.65 -7.10 -9.84
N HIS A 56 1.71 -7.41 -10.73
CA HIS A 56 0.57 -6.55 -11.02
C HIS A 56 -0.27 -6.25 -9.75
N ILE A 57 -0.69 -7.28 -9.00
CA ILE A 57 -1.46 -7.12 -7.76
C ILE A 57 -0.74 -6.26 -6.73
N PHE A 58 0.57 -6.45 -6.55
CA PHE A 58 1.33 -5.67 -5.58
C PHE A 58 1.46 -4.21 -6.00
N PHE A 59 1.74 -3.95 -7.28
CA PHE A 59 1.87 -2.59 -7.79
C PHE A 59 0.53 -1.86 -7.82
N ASP A 60 -0.55 -2.53 -8.24
CA ASP A 60 -1.90 -1.97 -8.23
C ASP A 60 -2.36 -1.61 -6.80
N LYS A 61 -2.24 -2.54 -5.85
CA LYS A 61 -2.64 -2.26 -4.47
C LYS A 61 -1.81 -1.17 -3.81
N ARG A 62 -0.54 -1.05 -4.17
CA ARG A 62 0.35 -0.03 -3.64
C ARG A 62 0.13 1.34 -4.30
N ASN A 63 0.09 1.40 -5.62
CA ASN A 63 0.11 2.66 -6.35
C ASN A 63 -1.30 3.21 -6.62
N ASN A 64 -2.30 2.35 -6.81
CA ASN A 64 -3.66 2.77 -7.10
C ASN A 64 -4.50 2.75 -5.83
N THR A 65 -4.67 1.58 -5.20
CA THR A 65 -5.56 1.46 -4.03
C THR A 65 -5.03 2.26 -2.83
N ALA A 66 -3.79 2.04 -2.41
CA ALA A 66 -3.27 2.66 -1.19
C ALA A 66 -3.11 4.18 -1.33
N LYS A 67 -2.52 4.66 -2.43
CA LYS A 67 -2.38 6.11 -2.67
C LYS A 67 -3.74 6.78 -2.85
N GLY A 68 -4.68 6.13 -3.54
CA GLY A 68 -6.05 6.62 -3.67
C GLY A 68 -6.70 6.80 -2.30
N GLN A 69 -6.65 5.78 -1.44
CA GLN A 69 -7.19 5.85 -0.08
C GLN A 69 -6.50 6.93 0.78
N MET A 70 -5.19 7.11 0.63
CA MET A 70 -4.45 8.15 1.33
C MET A 70 -4.76 9.57 0.86
N SER A 71 -5.10 9.76 -0.41
CA SER A 71 -5.40 11.09 -0.94
C SER A 71 -6.68 11.70 -0.36
N PHE A 72 -7.58 10.90 0.21
CA PHE A 72 -8.81 11.42 0.81
C PHE A 72 -8.56 12.36 1.98
N LEU A 73 -7.54 12.12 2.81
CA LEU A 73 -7.26 12.96 3.97
C LEU A 73 -6.84 14.39 3.58
N PRO A 74 -5.83 14.62 2.73
CA PRO A 74 -5.48 15.98 2.30
C PRO A 74 -6.60 16.66 1.52
N ILE A 75 -7.40 15.91 0.74
CA ILE A 75 -8.59 16.46 0.07
C ILE A 75 -9.61 16.95 1.12
N THR A 76 -9.91 16.13 2.13
CA THR A 76 -10.80 16.50 3.24
C THR A 76 -10.28 17.73 3.99
N VAL A 77 -8.98 17.84 4.22
CA VAL A 77 -8.37 19.03 4.85
C VAL A 77 -8.60 20.27 3.99
N GLY A 78 -8.41 20.17 2.67
CA GLY A 78 -8.74 21.26 1.74
C GLY A 78 -10.21 21.67 1.81
N ILE A 79 -11.12 20.70 1.86
CA ILE A 79 -12.58 20.96 1.97
C ILE A 79 -12.92 21.60 3.32
N TYR A 80 -12.29 21.19 4.42
CA TYR A 80 -12.53 21.74 5.75
C TYR A 80 -12.26 23.25 5.81
N PHE A 81 -11.24 23.75 5.09
CA PHE A 81 -10.93 25.18 5.02
C PHE A 81 -12.01 26.00 4.29
N ILE A 82 -12.72 25.40 3.33
CA ILE A 82 -13.77 26.08 2.55
C ILE A 82 -15.14 25.91 3.23
N PHE A 83 -15.46 24.69 3.65
CA PHE A 83 -16.74 24.27 4.25
C PHE A 83 -16.52 23.45 5.53
N PRO A 84 -16.37 24.11 6.69
CA PRO A 84 -16.04 23.43 7.95
C PRO A 84 -17.07 22.38 8.39
N GLN A 85 -18.36 22.65 8.12
CA GLN A 85 -19.47 21.77 8.50
C GLN A 85 -19.42 20.41 7.77
N LEU A 86 -19.01 20.41 6.50
CA LEU A 86 -18.83 19.17 5.71
C LEU A 86 -17.51 18.48 6.04
N GLY A 87 -16.48 19.26 6.37
CA GLY A 87 -15.15 18.74 6.68
C GLY A 87 -15.14 17.78 7.87
N VAL A 88 -15.92 18.03 8.93
CA VAL A 88 -15.97 17.15 10.11
C VAL A 88 -16.51 15.76 9.76
N GLY A 89 -17.59 15.67 8.99
CA GLY A 89 -18.16 14.40 8.55
C GLY A 89 -17.21 13.63 7.63
N LEU A 90 -16.56 14.33 6.71
CA LEU A 90 -15.56 13.74 5.81
C LEU A 90 -14.33 13.22 6.57
N THR A 91 -13.90 13.87 7.65
CA THR A 91 -12.76 13.38 8.45
C THR A 91 -13.02 12.01 9.05
N CYS A 92 -14.25 11.73 9.49
CA CYS A 92 -14.63 10.44 10.05
C CYS A 92 -14.48 9.28 9.05
N VAL A 93 -14.62 9.57 7.75
CA VAL A 93 -14.46 8.58 6.68
C VAL A 93 -13.02 8.55 6.15
N SER A 94 -12.41 9.72 5.98
CA SER A 94 -11.06 9.83 5.41
C SER A 94 -9.97 9.31 6.33
N LEU A 95 -10.14 9.38 7.66
CA LEU A 95 -9.15 8.86 8.62
C LEU A 95 -9.01 7.34 8.55
N PRO A 96 -10.08 6.52 8.67
CA PRO A 96 -9.98 5.08 8.49
C PRO A 96 -9.41 4.68 7.12
N LEU A 97 -9.82 5.38 6.05
CA LEU A 97 -9.29 5.13 4.70
C LEU A 97 -7.79 5.42 4.62
N PHE A 98 -7.34 6.53 5.20
CA PHE A 98 -5.92 6.87 5.23
C PHE A 98 -5.09 5.82 5.99
N ILE A 99 -5.55 5.41 7.18
CA ILE A 99 -4.90 4.37 7.97
C ILE A 99 -4.84 3.05 7.19
N ASN A 100 -5.95 2.65 6.56
CA ASN A 100 -5.98 1.43 5.75
C ASN A 100 -5.03 1.54 4.54
N GLY A 101 -4.96 2.69 3.88
CA GLY A 101 -4.00 2.99 2.83
C GLY A 101 -2.55 2.84 3.31
N SER A 102 -2.22 3.35 4.51
CA SER A 102 -0.91 3.21 5.16
C SER A 102 -0.54 1.76 5.39
N VAL A 103 -1.46 0.99 5.95
CA VAL A 103 -1.30 -0.45 6.15
C VAL A 103 -1.07 -1.17 4.81
N LEU A 104 -1.81 -0.80 3.76
CA LEU A 104 -1.63 -1.37 2.43
C LEU A 104 -0.25 -1.05 1.83
N LEU A 105 0.28 0.16 1.98
CA LEU A 105 1.63 0.51 1.51
C LEU A 105 2.71 -0.36 2.16
N ILE A 106 2.58 -0.63 3.47
CA ILE A 106 3.52 -1.46 4.22
C ILE A 106 3.36 -2.94 3.83
N LYS A 107 2.11 -3.41 3.71
CA LYS A 107 1.79 -4.79 3.34
C LYS A 107 2.27 -5.14 1.93
N TYR A 108 2.11 -4.22 0.98
CA TYR A 108 2.47 -4.37 -0.44
C TYR A 108 3.77 -3.64 -0.81
N ARG A 109 4.69 -3.47 0.15
CA ARG A 109 5.99 -2.82 -0.08
C ARG A 109 6.81 -3.58 -1.12
N LYS A 110 7.50 -2.87 -2.02
CA LYS A 110 8.39 -3.45 -3.04
C LYS A 110 9.42 -4.46 -2.49
N LYS A 111 9.92 -4.24 -1.26
CA LYS A 111 10.80 -5.18 -0.55
C LYS A 111 10.13 -6.54 -0.28
N LYS A 112 8.85 -6.53 0.13
CA LYS A 112 8.07 -7.77 0.34
C LYS A 112 7.79 -8.46 -0.99
N LEU A 113 7.47 -7.68 -2.03
CA LEU A 113 7.30 -8.22 -3.38
C LEU A 113 8.56 -8.96 -3.83
N TYR A 114 9.73 -8.33 -3.70
CA TYR A 114 11.01 -8.97 -4.03
C TYR A 114 11.20 -10.28 -3.26
N LYS A 115 11.01 -10.29 -1.94
CA LYS A 115 11.17 -11.53 -1.14
C LYS A 115 10.24 -12.64 -1.61
N VAL A 116 8.98 -12.32 -1.91
CA VAL A 116 8.01 -13.29 -2.43
C VAL A 116 8.41 -13.83 -3.80
N LEU A 117 8.89 -12.97 -4.69
CA LEU A 117 9.30 -13.38 -6.04
C LEU A 117 10.61 -14.17 -6.02
N ASP A 118 11.58 -13.76 -5.22
CA ASP A 118 12.85 -14.46 -5.04
C ASP A 118 12.64 -15.86 -4.42
N GLU A 119 11.80 -15.95 -3.38
CA GLU A 119 11.42 -17.24 -2.80
C GLU A 119 10.65 -18.12 -3.80
N TYR A 120 9.75 -17.52 -4.60
CA TYR A 120 9.02 -18.24 -5.64
C TYR A 120 9.92 -18.77 -6.76
N GLN A 121 10.93 -17.99 -7.18
CA GLN A 121 11.90 -18.44 -8.19
C GLN A 121 12.68 -19.66 -7.71
N ASN A 122 13.08 -19.68 -6.43
CA ASN A 122 13.88 -20.75 -5.86
C ASN A 122 13.05 -21.98 -5.47
N THR A 123 11.86 -21.78 -4.92
CA THR A 123 11.05 -22.87 -4.32
C THR A 123 9.84 -23.29 -5.14
N ARG A 124 9.44 -22.48 -6.14
CA ARG A 124 8.16 -22.59 -6.87
C ARG A 124 6.92 -22.51 -5.97
N GLN A 125 7.07 -22.12 -4.69
CA GLN A 125 5.97 -22.02 -3.75
C GLN A 125 5.65 -20.57 -3.42
N LEU A 126 4.35 -20.26 -3.41
CA LEU A 126 3.86 -18.95 -2.99
C LEU A 126 3.33 -19.00 -1.56
N PRO A 127 3.52 -17.93 -0.77
CA PRO A 127 2.86 -17.79 0.51
C PRO A 127 1.33 -17.91 0.34
N LYS A 128 0.67 -18.64 1.24
CA LYS A 128 -0.76 -18.96 1.15
C LYS A 128 -1.64 -17.73 0.89
N TRP A 129 -1.33 -16.60 1.51
CA TRP A 129 -2.10 -15.36 1.36
C TRP A 129 -1.91 -14.68 0.00
N VAL A 130 -0.74 -14.83 -0.64
CA VAL A 130 -0.46 -14.32 -1.99
C VAL A 130 -1.14 -15.22 -3.00
N ARG A 131 -0.98 -16.54 -2.83
CA ARG A 131 -1.57 -17.56 -3.69
C ARG A 131 -3.07 -17.38 -3.83
N LYS A 132 -3.79 -17.27 -2.70
CA LYS A 132 -5.25 -17.04 -2.69
C LYS A 132 -5.67 -15.76 -3.44
N LYS A 133 -4.82 -14.72 -3.43
CA LYS A 133 -5.09 -13.47 -4.17
C LYS A 133 -4.80 -13.60 -5.65
N ALA A 134 -3.69 -14.25 -6.01
CA ALA A 134 -3.33 -14.49 -7.40
C ALA A 134 -4.36 -15.40 -8.09
N GLU A 135 -4.74 -16.51 -7.46
CA GLU A 135 -5.78 -17.41 -7.97
C GLU A 135 -7.12 -16.70 -8.16
N LYS A 136 -7.52 -15.85 -7.20
CA LYS A 136 -8.74 -15.04 -7.34
C LYS A 136 -8.67 -14.05 -8.50
N SER A 137 -7.52 -13.41 -8.70
CA SER A 137 -7.34 -12.46 -9.82
C SER A 137 -7.37 -13.17 -11.17
N LEU A 138 -6.70 -14.32 -11.29
CA LEU A 138 -6.71 -15.14 -12.51
C LEU A 138 -8.11 -15.69 -12.81
N TYR A 139 -8.82 -16.17 -11.79
CA TYR A 139 -10.21 -16.59 -11.93
C TYR A 139 -11.06 -15.44 -12.49
N ASN A 140 -11.04 -14.27 -11.85
CA ASN A 140 -11.83 -13.13 -12.31
C ASN A 140 -11.51 -12.70 -13.74
N GLU A 141 -10.24 -12.68 -14.14
CA GLU A 141 -9.85 -12.37 -15.52
C GLU A 141 -10.41 -13.41 -16.50
N GLN A 142 -10.48 -14.69 -16.12
CA GLN A 142 -10.95 -15.75 -17.01
C GLN A 142 -12.47 -15.70 -17.29
N PHE A 143 -13.28 -15.14 -16.39
CA PHE A 143 -14.73 -14.96 -16.57
C PHE A 143 -15.14 -13.63 -17.24
N ASP A 144 -14.23 -12.65 -17.34
CA ASP A 144 -14.51 -11.41 -18.08
C ASP A 144 -14.49 -11.60 -19.61
N TYR A 145 -14.09 -12.78 -20.10
CA TYR A 145 -14.04 -13.14 -21.53
C TYR A 145 -15.07 -14.22 -21.95
N GLU A 146 -15.99 -14.63 -21.05
CA GLU A 146 -17.16 -15.46 -21.36
C GLU A 146 -18.44 -14.60 -21.43
#